data_AF-A0A502GUN1-F1
#
_entry.id   AF-A0A502GUN1-F1
#
_cell.length_a   1.000
_cell.length_b   1.000
_cell.length_c   1.000
_cell.angle_alpha   90.00
_cell.angle_beta   90.00
_cell.angle_gamma   90.00
#
_symmetry.space_group_name_H-M   'P 1'
#
loop_
_entity.id
_entity.type
_entity.pdbx_description
1 polymer ?
#
loop_
_entity_poly.entity_id
_entity_poly.type
_entity_poly.pdbx_seq_one_letter_code
_entity_poly.pdbx_strand_id
1 'polypeptide(L)' 'MASTKTAAAAAAEATPDVVYLKCEKLGEKARPFAPAHAKALLQLQADRGLSDWQPADAADVPTATE' A
#
# COMPACT_ATOMS: atom_id res chain seq x y z
N MET A 1 16.90 26.22 23.71
CA MET A 1 15.70 25.71 23.02
C MET A 1 16.19 24.82 21.88
N ALA A 2 16.13 23.50 22.06
CA ALA A 2 16.56 22.56 21.04
C ALA A 2 15.38 22.27 20.11
N SER A 3 15.31 23.00 18.99
CA SER A 3 14.39 22.69 17.90
C SER A 3 14.98 21.56 17.08
N THR A 4 14.76 20.32 17.52
CA THR A 4 14.93 19.13 16.68
C THR A 4 13.86 19.17 15.60
N LYS A 5 14.19 19.73 14.44
CA LYS A 5 13.47 19.45 13.22
C LYS A 5 14.49 19.12 12.15
N THR A 6 15.07 17.94 12.28
CA THR A 6 15.71 17.21 11.18
C THR A 6 14.61 16.92 10.16
N ALA A 7 14.30 17.93 9.36
CA ALA A 7 13.53 17.81 8.15
C ALA A 7 14.49 17.39 7.03
N ALA A 8 14.04 16.43 6.23
CA ALA A 8 14.57 16.13 4.90
C ALA A 8 15.96 15.48 4.83
N ALA A 9 16.13 14.30 5.42
CA ALA A 9 16.99 13.27 4.86
C ALA A 9 16.57 11.89 5.41
N ALA A 10 16.44 10.89 4.54
CA ALA A 10 16.35 9.46 4.87
C ALA A 10 14.98 8.84 5.25
N ALA A 11 13.84 9.41 4.84
CA ALA A 11 12.62 8.58 4.65
C ALA A 11 12.68 7.71 3.37
N ALA A 12 13.86 7.59 2.77
CA ALA A 12 14.17 6.77 1.60
C ALA A 12 15.00 5.52 1.97
N GLU A 13 15.19 5.23 3.26
CA GLU A 13 15.78 3.97 3.71
C GLU A 13 14.65 3.00 4.09
N ALA A 14 14.15 2.30 3.07
CA ALA A 14 13.25 1.16 3.17
C ALA A 14 11.95 1.39 3.97
N THR A 15 10.84 1.63 3.27
CA THR A 15 9.53 1.09 3.68
C THR A 15 9.38 -0.30 3.02
N PRO A 16 10.03 -1.37 3.52
CA PRO A 16 9.93 -2.70 2.92
C PRO A 16 8.54 -3.34 3.13
N ASP A 17 7.62 -2.63 3.77
CA ASP A 17 6.40 -3.17 4.37
C ASP A 17 5.15 -2.45 3.84
N VAL A 18 5.13 -2.03 2.57
CA VAL A 18 3.91 -1.50 1.94
C VAL A 18 3.47 -2.43 0.82
N VAL A 19 2.28 -3.00 0.97
CA VAL A 19 1.61 -3.81 -0.05
C VAL A 19 0.59 -2.93 -0.75
N TYR A 20 0.66 -2.87 -2.07
CA TYR A 20 -0.34 -2.18 -2.86
C TYR A 20 -1.49 -3.13 -3.18
N LEU A 21 -2.71 -2.75 -2.83
CA LEU A 21 -3.91 -3.49 -3.22
C LEU A 21 -4.75 -2.64 -4.16
N LYS A 22 -5.24 -3.26 -5.23
CA LYS A 22 -6.19 -2.69 -6.18
C LYS A 22 -7.58 -3.21 -5.87
N CYS A 23 -8.56 -2.31 -5.83
CA CYS A 23 -9.97 -2.70 -5.73
C CYS A 23 -10.61 -2.67 -7.12
N GLU A 24 -11.02 -3.82 -7.65
CA GLU A 24 -11.60 -3.90 -9.00
C GLU A 24 -12.94 -3.16 -9.10
N LYS A 25 -13.75 -3.19 -8.03
CA LYS A 25 -15.05 -2.48 -8.01
C LYS A 25 -14.92 -0.97 -7.98
N LEU A 26 -13.83 -0.43 -7.43
CA LEU A 26 -13.63 1.01 -7.38
C LEU A 26 -13.07 1.54 -8.71
N GLY A 27 -12.44 0.69 -9.53
CA GLY A 27 -11.78 1.11 -10.77
C GLY A 27 -10.64 2.12 -10.56
N GLU A 28 -10.19 2.27 -9.31
CA GLU A 28 -9.19 3.23 -8.91
C GLU A 28 -7.77 2.64 -8.95
N LYS A 29 -6.77 3.51 -8.89
CA LYS A 29 -5.36 3.12 -8.76
C LYS A 29 -5.14 2.32 -7.48
N ALA A 30 -4.18 1.41 -7.52
CA ALA A 30 -3.73 0.67 -6.35
C ALA A 30 -3.39 1.59 -5.17
N ARG A 31 -3.82 1.17 -3.97
CA ARG A 31 -3.58 1.93 -2.73
C ARG A 31 -2.56 1.22 -1.85
N PRO A 32 -1.67 1.96 -1.17
CA PRO A 32 -0.73 1.39 -0.23
C PRO A 32 -1.42 0.96 1.07
N PHE A 33 -1.11 -0.25 1.53
CA PHE A 33 -1.54 -0.81 2.82
C PHE A 33 -0.35 -1.39 3.56
N ALA A 34 -0.43 -1.42 4.89
CA ALA A 34 0.47 -2.23 5.70
C ALA A 34 0.21 -3.73 5.43
N PRO A 35 1.21 -4.62 5.50
CA PRO A 35 1.08 -5.99 5.00
C PRO A 35 0.18 -6.83 5.89
N ALA A 36 0.18 -6.56 7.19
CA ALA A 36 -0.76 -7.16 8.13
C ALA A 36 -2.23 -6.85 7.74
N HIS A 37 -2.52 -5.59 7.38
CA HIS A 37 -3.85 -5.19 6.93
C HIS A 37 -4.18 -5.75 5.56
N ALA A 38 -3.24 -5.74 4.62
CA ALA A 38 -3.43 -6.30 3.30
C ALA A 38 -3.74 -7.80 3.36
N LYS A 39 -2.97 -8.55 4.16
CA LYS A 39 -3.21 -9.97 4.40
C LYS A 39 -4.57 -10.24 5.04
N ALA A 40 -4.93 -9.47 6.07
CA ALA A 40 -6.23 -9.60 6.72
C ALA A 40 -7.39 -9.30 5.74
N LEU A 41 -7.26 -8.27 4.90
CA LEU A 41 -8.23 -7.94 3.87
C LEU A 41 -8.38 -9.08 2.84
N LEU A 42 -7.27 -9.58 2.31
CA LEU A 42 -7.30 -10.67 1.32
C LEU A 42 -7.86 -11.98 1.93
N GLN A 43 -7.49 -12.29 3.18
CA GLN A 43 -8.01 -13.46 3.88
C GLN A 43 -9.52 -13.35 4.14
N LEU A 44 -9.99 -12.18 4.58
CA LEU A 44 -11.41 -11.91 4.81
C LEU A 44 -12.22 -12.05 3.52
N GLN A 45 -11.65 -11.62 2.40
CA GLN A 45 -12.28 -11.73 1.10
C GLN A 45 -12.37 -13.17 0.64
N ALA A 46 -11.28 -13.94 0.77
CA ALA A 46 -11.29 -15.37 0.49
C ALA A 46 -12.32 -16.14 1.35
N ASP A 47 -12.41 -15.82 2.64
CA ASP A 47 -13.38 -16.41 3.57
C ASP A 47 -14.84 -16.09 3.18
N ARG A 48 -15.07 -14.88 2.67
CA ARG A 48 -16.38 -14.38 2.24
C ARG A 48 -16.72 -14.72 0.77
N GLY A 49 -15.81 -15.34 0.03
CA GLY A 49 -15.95 -15.55 -1.42
C GLY A 49 -15.98 -14.25 -2.24
N LEU A 50 -15.35 -13.18 -1.73
CA LEU A 50 -15.21 -11.89 -2.39
C LEU A 50 -13.83 -11.81 -3.06
N SER A 51 -13.75 -11.09 -4.18
CA SER A 51 -12.49 -10.81 -4.89
C SER A 51 -12.33 -9.31 -5.19
N ASP A 52 -12.92 -8.48 -4.32
CA ASP A 52 -12.98 -7.03 -4.49
C ASP A 52 -11.59 -6.39 -4.49
N TRP A 53 -10.68 -6.87 -3.65
CA TRP A 53 -9.30 -6.40 -3.57
C TRP A 53 -8.33 -7.49 -3.99
N GLN A 54 -7.34 -7.09 -4.76
CA GLN A 54 -6.29 -7.95 -5.26
C GLN A 54 -4.94 -7.26 -5.09
N PRO A 55 -3.85 -8.03 -4.92
CA PRO A 55 -2.50 -7.46 -4.98
C PRO A 55 -2.33 -6.71 -6.31
N ALA A 56 -1.89 -5.46 -6.21
CA ALA A 56 -1.64 -4.65 -7.38
C ALA A 56 -0.42 -5.17 -8.14
N ASP A 57 -0.50 -5.14 -9.46
CA ASP A 57 0.65 -5.39 -10.32
C ASP A 57 1.63 -4.21 -10.23
N ALA A 58 2.92 -4.46 -10.49
CA ALA A 58 3.95 -3.43 -10.52
C ALA A 58 3.62 -2.28 -11.47
N ALA A 59 2.86 -2.53 -12.55
CA ALA A 59 2.39 -1.50 -13.47
C ALA A 59 1.26 -0.61 -12.92
N ASP A 60 0.51 -1.08 -11.91
CA ASP A 60 -0.62 -0.37 -11.30
C ASP A 60 -0.21 0.42 -10.04
N VAL A 61 0.96 0.10 -9.48
CA VAL A 61 1.57 0.86 -8.40
C VAL A 61 1.85 2.27 -8.93
N PRO A 62 1.35 3.34 -8.27
CA PRO A 62 1.68 4.70 -8.65
C PRO A 62 3.20 4.89 -8.46
N THR A 63 3.94 4.78 -9.55
CA THR A 63 5.34 5.18 -9.59
C THR A 63 5.36 6.68 -9.32
N ALA A 64 6.01 7.11 -8.25
CA ALA A 64 6.29 8.52 -8.02
C ALA A 64 7.19 8.99 -9.16
N THR A 65 6.59 9.46 -10.25
CA THR A 65 7.29 10.22 -11.28
C THR A 65 7.45 11.63 -10.72
N GLU A 66 8.67 11.92 -10.26
CA GLU A 66 9.18 13.28 -10.04
C GLU A 66 9.14 14.11 -11.33
#